data_AF-A0A8T4M9P1-F1
#
_entry.id   AF-A0A8T4M9P1-F1
#
_cell.length_a   1.000
_cell.length_b   1.000
_cell.length_c   1.000
_cell.angle_alpha   90.00
_cell.angle_beta   90.00
_cell.angle_gamma   90.00
#
_symmetry.space_group_name_H-M   'P 1'
#
loop_
_entity.id
_entity.type
_entity.pdbx_description
1 polymer ?
#
loop_
_entity_poly.entity_id
_entity_poly.type
_entity_poly.pdbx_seq_one_letter_code
_entity_poly.pdbx_strand_id
1 'polypeptide(L)'
;MRLKSEQRRLIRVLVRQNVAIKVIAITFSCSRVTVWYWSRQDMRTRFDIHRNYQSKITIEAEASILFFRSLGYGCARIQQRLFCAPKLELSRMEISIQGLIVSRTYAIKRSKSLIYFPEGRNGIQWNGVLICC
;
A
#
# COMPACT_ATOMS: atom_id res chain seq x y z
N MET A 1 8.67 1.22 -18.39
CA MET A 1 9.03 2.56 -17.87
C MET A 1 7.77 3.38 -17.61
N ARG A 2 7.65 4.03 -16.44
CA ARG A 2 6.49 4.90 -16.12
C ARG A 2 6.83 6.33 -16.54
N LEU A 3 6.14 6.82 -17.57
CA LEU A 3 6.32 8.20 -18.08
C LEU A 3 5.79 9.22 -17.07
N LYS A 4 6.44 10.38 -16.98
CA LYS A 4 5.95 11.54 -16.20
C LYS A 4 4.68 12.10 -16.82
N SER A 5 3.84 12.77 -16.02
CA SER A 5 2.58 13.38 -16.45
C SER A 5 2.76 14.32 -17.65
N GLU A 6 3.78 15.18 -17.59
CA GLU A 6 4.13 16.10 -18.68
C GLU A 6 4.49 15.36 -19.98
N GLN A 7 5.25 14.28 -19.90
CA GLN A 7 5.64 13.49 -21.07
C GLN A 7 4.41 12.84 -21.74
N ARG A 8 3.45 12.35 -20.94
CA ARG A 8 2.19 11.77 -21.46
C ARG A 8 1.34 12.83 -22.17
N ARG A 9 1.29 14.05 -21.60
CA ARG A 9 0.60 15.19 -22.22
C ARG A 9 1.24 15.57 -23.54
N LEU A 10 2.57 15.69 -23.57
CA LEU A 10 3.34 16.02 -24.78
C LEU A 10 3.17 14.99 -25.89
N ILE A 11 3.17 13.69 -25.56
CA ILE A 11 2.92 12.62 -26.55
C ILE A 11 1.60 12.86 -27.29
N ARG A 12 0.53 13.22 -26.59
CA ARG A 12 -0.76 13.48 -27.24
C ARG A 12 -0.72 14.73 -28.12
N VAL A 13 -0.06 15.79 -27.67
CA VAL A 13 0.09 17.03 -28.46
C VAL A 13 0.84 16.73 -29.76
N LEU A 14 1.95 16.01 -29.68
CA LEU A 14 2.77 15.64 -30.85
C LEU A 14 2.01 14.72 -31.82
N VAL A 15 1.23 13.76 -31.31
CA VAL A 15 0.39 12.91 -32.15
C VAL A 15 -0.71 13.73 -32.84
N ARG A 16 -1.32 14.71 -32.15
CA ARG A 16 -2.29 15.64 -32.78
C ARG A 16 -1.66 16.53 -33.85
N GLN A 17 -0.38 16.85 -33.69
CA GLN A 17 0.42 17.57 -34.69
C GLN A 17 0.91 16.66 -35.85
N ASN A 18 0.40 15.43 -35.94
CA ASN A 18 0.78 14.44 -36.96
C ASN A 18 2.27 14.05 -36.96
N VAL A 19 2.96 14.18 -35.82
CA VAL A 19 4.32 13.66 -35.69
C VAL A 19 4.29 12.14 -35.67
N ALA A 20 5.17 11.51 -36.45
CA ALA A 20 5.23 10.06 -36.56
C ALA A 20 5.54 9.40 -35.21
N ILE A 21 4.76 8.38 -34.84
CA ILE A 21 4.89 7.63 -33.56
C ILE A 21 6.31 7.09 -33.36
N LYS A 22 6.99 6.70 -34.44
CA LYS A 22 8.38 6.19 -34.39
C LYS A 22 9.36 7.26 -33.88
N VAL A 23 9.17 8.52 -34.29
CA VAL A 23 10.00 9.64 -33.85
C VAL A 23 9.75 9.93 -32.38
N ILE A 24 8.49 10.01 -31.97
CA ILE A 24 8.08 10.22 -30.57
C ILE A 24 8.66 9.13 -29.64
N ALA A 25 8.62 7.87 -30.08
CA ALA A 25 9.17 6.74 -29.34
C ALA A 25 10.69 6.88 -29.10
N ILE A 26 11.43 7.36 -30.10
CA ILE A 26 12.87 7.63 -29.99
C ILE A 26 13.10 8.81 -29.04
N THR A 27 12.38 9.92 -29.21
CA THR A 27 12.54 11.14 -28.39
C THR A 27 12.32 10.89 -26.90
N PHE A 28 11.31 10.09 -26.55
CA PHE A 28 11.00 9.75 -25.16
C PHE A 28 11.64 8.45 -24.68
N SER A 29 12.51 7.82 -25.48
CA SER A 29 13.17 6.55 -25.18
C SER A 29 12.18 5.48 -24.67
N CYS A 30 11.05 5.33 -25.37
CA CYS A 30 9.95 4.46 -24.95
C CYS A 30 9.44 3.60 -26.10
N SER A 31 8.73 2.52 -25.78
CA SER A 31 8.22 1.61 -26.80
C SER A 31 7.09 2.25 -27.61
N ARG A 32 6.94 1.83 -28.87
CA ARG A 32 5.81 2.25 -29.73
C ARG A 32 4.46 1.95 -29.10
N VAL A 33 4.36 0.82 -28.38
CA VAL A 33 3.15 0.40 -27.66
C VAL A 33 2.82 1.41 -26.55
N THR A 34 3.84 1.89 -25.82
CA THR A 34 3.67 2.91 -24.78
C THR A 34 3.17 4.24 -25.38
N VAL A 35 3.75 4.70 -26.48
CA VAL A 35 3.32 5.93 -27.17
C VAL A 35 1.88 5.79 -27.65
N TRP A 36 1.54 4.67 -28.28
CA TRP A 36 0.18 4.40 -28.76
C TRP A 36 -0.84 4.31 -27.63
N TYR A 37 -0.49 3.66 -26.52
CA TYR A 37 -1.35 3.58 -25.35
C TYR A 37 -1.69 4.99 -24.83
N TRP A 38 -0.69 5.85 -24.65
CA TRP A 38 -0.87 7.20 -24.10
C TRP A 38 -1.48 8.19 -25.08
N SER A 39 -1.33 8.00 -26.39
CA SER A 39 -2.01 8.82 -27.39
C SER A 39 -3.52 8.60 -27.37
N ARG A 40 -3.99 7.38 -27.05
CA ARG A 40 -5.41 7.01 -27.01
C ARG A 40 -6.11 7.24 -25.68
N GLN A 41 -5.38 7.43 -24.58
CA GLN A 41 -6.02 7.70 -23.28
C GLN A 41 -6.86 8.98 -23.35
N ASP A 42 -7.83 9.16 -22.46
CA ASP A 42 -8.44 10.47 -22.22
C ASP A 42 -7.59 11.23 -21.17
N MET A 43 -7.57 12.57 -21.18
CA MET A 43 -6.91 13.35 -20.09
C MET A 43 -7.87 13.56 -18.91
N ARG A 44 -9.16 13.27 -19.11
CA ARG A 44 -10.18 13.30 -18.05
C ARG A 44 -10.05 12.15 -17.05
N THR A 45 -9.41 11.05 -17.43
CA THR A 45 -9.11 9.95 -16.52
C THR A 45 -8.01 10.38 -15.55
N ARG A 46 -8.42 10.60 -14.30
CA ARG A 46 -7.60 11.03 -13.16
C ARG A 46 -6.59 9.95 -12.75
N PHE A 47 -5.56 9.70 -13.56
CA PHE A 47 -4.52 8.71 -13.26
C PHE A 47 -3.45 9.21 -12.28
N ASP A 48 -3.28 10.54 -12.17
CA ASP A 48 -2.19 11.15 -11.39
C ASP A 48 -2.67 11.78 -10.08
N ILE A 49 -3.96 11.67 -9.73
CA ILE A 49 -4.39 11.98 -8.38
C ILE A 49 -3.82 10.88 -7.50
N HIS A 50 -2.78 11.21 -6.72
CA HIS A 50 -2.37 10.39 -5.59
C HIS A 50 -3.64 10.14 -4.78
N ARG A 51 -4.06 8.87 -4.69
CA ARG A 51 -5.16 8.51 -3.79
C ARG A 51 -4.69 8.90 -2.39
N ASN A 52 -5.13 10.06 -1.91
CA ASN A 52 -4.97 10.49 -0.53
C ASN A 52 -5.80 9.53 0.31
N TYR A 53 -5.22 8.36 0.59
CA TYR A 53 -5.81 7.40 1.50
C TYR A 53 -5.54 7.94 2.89
N GLN A 54 -6.39 8.85 3.35
CA GLN A 54 -6.45 9.15 4.77
C GLN A 54 -6.88 7.85 5.46
N SER A 55 -5.94 7.18 6.12
CA SER A 55 -6.27 6.06 6.98
C SER A 55 -7.18 6.60 8.07
N LYS A 56 -8.40 6.05 8.20
CA LYS A 56 -9.34 6.40 9.28
C LYS A 56 -8.80 6.07 10.68
N ILE A 57 -7.60 5.52 10.77
CA ILE A 57 -7.02 4.92 11.95
C ILE A 57 -5.62 5.52 12.12
N THR A 58 -5.29 5.84 13.37
CA THR A 58 -4.01 6.42 13.76
C THR A 58 -2.89 5.39 13.63
N ILE A 59 -1.67 5.88 13.38
CA ILE A 59 -0.47 5.04 13.26
C ILE A 59 -0.27 4.17 14.51
N GLU A 60 -0.62 4.71 15.67
CA GLU A 60 -0.53 4.08 16.98
C GLU A 60 -1.44 2.84 17.11
N ALA A 61 -2.64 2.90 16.53
CA ALA A 61 -3.57 1.77 16.49
C ALA A 61 -3.07 0.68 15.55
N GLU A 62 -2.41 1.05 14.44
CA GLU A 62 -1.75 0.07 13.57
C GLU A 62 -0.56 -0.60 14.27
N ALA A 63 0.29 0.17 14.95
CA ALA A 63 1.40 -0.36 15.76
C ALA A 63 0.89 -1.34 16.81
N SER A 64 -0.23 -1.02 17.46
CA SER A 64 -0.84 -1.89 18.47
C SER A 64 -1.35 -3.21 17.88
N ILE A 65 -2.01 -3.16 16.71
CA ILE A 65 -2.44 -4.36 15.99
C ILE A 65 -1.25 -5.25 15.62
N LEU A 66 -0.15 -4.64 15.16
CA LEU A 66 1.06 -5.36 14.76
C LEU A 66 1.72 -6.06 15.96
N PHE A 67 1.83 -5.39 17.10
CA PHE A 67 2.36 -5.99 18.32
C PHE A 67 1.54 -7.20 18.80
N PHE A 68 0.21 -7.08 18.87
CA PHE A 68 -0.61 -8.22 19.28
C PHE A 68 -0.55 -9.37 18.27
N ARG A 69 -0.32 -9.06 16.98
CA ARG A 69 -0.12 -10.08 15.97
C ARG A 69 1.22 -10.80 16.12
N SER A 70 2.30 -10.12 16.52
CA SER A 70 3.59 -10.77 16.78
C SER A 70 3.54 -11.70 17.99
N LEU A 71 2.60 -11.50 18.92
CA LEU A 71 2.29 -12.44 20.02
C LEU A 71 1.48 -13.68 19.55
N GLY A 72 1.19 -13.80 18.26
CA GLY A 72 0.43 -14.92 17.69
C GLY A 72 -1.08 -14.82 17.88
N TYR A 73 -1.61 -13.65 18.29
CA TYR A 73 -3.05 -13.52 18.53
C TYR A 73 -3.85 -13.52 17.23
N GLY A 74 -4.99 -14.23 17.25
CA GLY A 74 -6.00 -14.17 16.22
C GLY A 74 -6.80 -12.85 16.26
N CYS A 75 -7.50 -12.52 15.17
CA CYS A 75 -8.16 -11.22 15.01
C CYS A 75 -9.16 -10.89 16.13
N ALA A 76 -9.95 -11.88 16.59
CA ALA A 76 -10.91 -11.68 17.68
C ALA A 76 -10.21 -11.29 19.00
N ARG A 77 -9.06 -11.91 19.28
CA ARG A 77 -8.27 -11.63 20.48
C ARG A 77 -7.55 -10.28 20.38
N ILE A 78 -7.09 -9.91 19.19
CA ILE A 78 -6.54 -8.57 18.92
C ILE A 78 -7.60 -7.49 19.20
N GLN A 79 -8.85 -7.68 18.75
CA GLN A 79 -9.94 -6.74 19.05
C GLN A 79 -10.20 -6.61 20.55
N GLN A 80 -10.24 -7.73 21.27
CA GLN A 80 -10.40 -7.72 22.72
C GLN A 80 -9.25 -6.99 23.41
N ARG A 81 -8.00 -7.17 22.95
CA ARG A 81 -6.82 -6.51 23.52
C ARG A 81 -6.74 -5.02 23.21
N LEU A 82 -7.15 -4.59 22.02
CA LEU A 82 -7.27 -3.17 21.69
C LEU A 82 -8.35 -2.46 22.50
N PHE A 83 -9.40 -3.19 22.88
CA PHE A 83 -10.41 -2.68 23.79
C PHE A 83 -9.88 -2.63 25.23
N CYS A 84 -9.32 -3.74 25.71
CA CYS A 84 -8.77 -3.87 27.06
C CYS A 84 -7.61 -4.89 27.09
N ALA A 85 -6.38 -4.38 27.21
CA ALA A 85 -5.19 -5.19 27.35
C ALA A 85 -4.70 -5.25 28.82
N PRO A 86 -4.12 -6.38 29.26
CA PRO A 86 -3.48 -6.48 30.57
C PRO A 86 -2.29 -5.54 30.67
N LYS A 87 -2.08 -4.95 31.85
CA LYS A 87 -0.98 -3.99 32.10
C LYS A 87 0.40 -4.56 31.80
N LEU A 88 0.59 -5.87 31.95
CA LEU A 88 1.84 -6.58 31.62
C LEU A 88 2.16 -6.62 30.12
N GLU A 89 1.13 -6.63 29.28
CA GLU A 89 1.30 -6.60 27.82
C GLU A 89 1.54 -5.16 27.36
N LEU A 90 0.85 -4.19 27.97
CA LEU A 90 1.02 -2.76 27.71
C LEU A 90 2.43 -2.27 28.04
N SER A 91 3.04 -2.74 29.13
CA SER A 91 4.39 -2.32 29.53
C SER A 91 5.48 -2.75 28.55
N ARG A 92 5.17 -3.67 27.64
CA ARG A 92 6.06 -4.13 26.57
C ARG A 92 5.88 -3.33 25.27
N MET A 93 4.86 -2.47 25.19
CA MET A 93 4.58 -1.64 24.04
C MET A 93 5.13 -0.24 24.26
N GLU A 94 5.86 0.29 23.28
CA GLU A 94 6.33 1.69 23.31
C GLU A 94 5.16 2.68 23.15
N ILE A 95 4.12 2.28 22.43
CA ILE A 95 2.93 3.09 22.15
C ILE A 95 1.70 2.24 22.47
N SER A 96 0.91 2.65 23.45
CA SER A 96 -0.30 1.93 23.87
C SER A 96 -1.56 2.76 23.62
N ILE A 97 -2.51 2.18 22.88
CA ILE A 97 -3.89 2.70 22.77
C ILE A 97 -4.85 1.66 23.35
N GLN A 98 -5.80 2.12 24.15
CA GLN A 98 -6.89 1.31 24.70
C GLN A 98 -8.26 1.93 24.40
N GLY A 99 -9.33 1.14 24.52
CA GLY A 99 -10.70 1.58 24.26
C GLY A 99 -11.05 1.69 22.78
N LEU A 100 -10.22 1.16 21.87
CA LEU A 100 -10.44 1.26 20.43
C LEU A 100 -11.37 0.13 19.95
N ILE A 101 -12.53 0.50 19.39
CA ILE A 101 -13.45 -0.45 18.76
C ILE A 101 -13.13 -0.54 17.26
N VAL A 102 -12.57 -1.68 16.86
CA VAL A 102 -12.15 -1.92 15.47
C VAL A 102 -13.02 -3.00 14.84
N SER A 103 -13.41 -2.84 13.57
CA SER A 103 -14.18 -3.86 12.85
C SER A 103 -13.33 -5.11 12.55
N ARG A 104 -13.97 -6.29 12.56
CA ARG A 104 -13.28 -7.58 12.34
C ARG A 104 -12.59 -7.62 10.98
N THR A 105 -13.27 -7.12 9.95
CA THR A 105 -12.77 -7.04 8.57
C THR A 105 -11.49 -6.20 8.48
N TYR A 106 -11.40 -5.14 9.27
CA TYR A 106 -10.22 -4.28 9.28
C TYR A 106 -9.03 -4.96 9.95
N ALA A 107 -9.21 -5.59 11.12
CA ALA A 107 -8.16 -6.35 11.80
C ALA A 107 -7.58 -7.45 10.88
N ILE A 108 -8.43 -8.11 10.08
CA ILE A 108 -8.01 -9.10 9.08
C ILE A 108 -7.22 -8.44 7.93
N LYS A 109 -7.71 -7.33 7.38
CA LYS A 109 -7.03 -6.65 6.26
C LYS A 109 -5.64 -6.16 6.65
N ARG A 110 -5.49 -5.63 7.87
CA ARG A 110 -4.21 -5.11 8.34
C ARG A 110 -3.24 -6.21 8.78
N SER A 111 -3.73 -7.26 9.41
CA SER A 111 -2.91 -8.45 9.72
C SER A 111 -2.42 -9.18 8.45
N LYS A 112 -3.15 -9.15 7.34
CA LYS A 112 -2.70 -9.66 6.03
C LYS A 112 -1.65 -8.79 5.34
N SER A 113 -1.56 -7.49 5.68
CA SER A 113 -0.58 -6.58 5.09
C SER A 113 0.87 -6.97 5.45
N LEU A 114 1.05 -7.73 6.54
CA LEU A 114 2.34 -8.27 6.99
C LEU A 114 2.92 -9.36 6.09
N ILE A 115 2.12 -9.98 5.21
CA ILE A 115 2.62 -11.03 4.30
C ILE A 115 3.43 -10.42 3.14
N TYR A 116 3.47 -9.09 2.99
CA TYR A 116 4.14 -8.37 1.90
C TYR A 116 5.16 -7.31 2.37
N PHE A 117 5.82 -7.51 3.50
CA PHE A 117 7.03 -6.75 3.84
C PHE A 117 8.26 -7.64 3.59
N PRO A 118 8.95 -7.51 2.45
CA PRO A 118 10.22 -8.19 2.27
C PRO A 118 11.25 -7.55 3.21
N GLU A 119 11.99 -8.41 3.86
CA GLU A 119 12.93 -8.15 4.94
C GLU A 119 13.93 -7.03 4.61
N GLY A 120 14.05 -6.09 5.55
CA GLY A 120 15.20 -5.20 5.69
C GLY A 120 15.89 -5.48 7.01
N ARG A 121 16.79 -6.48 7.00
CA ARG A 121 17.90 -6.72 7.95
C ARG A 121 17.63 -6.48 9.44
N ASN A 122 17.35 -7.56 10.17
CA ASN A 122 18.27 -8.16 11.16
C ASN A 122 17.52 -9.29 11.88
N GLY A 123 18.26 -10.38 12.14
CA GLY A 123 17.74 -11.71 12.41
C GLY A 123 16.58 -11.81 13.40
N ILE A 124 15.60 -12.64 13.04
CA ILE A 124 15.16 -13.83 13.79
C ILE A 124 14.47 -14.75 12.77
N GLN A 125 14.99 -15.97 12.60
CA GLN A 125 14.29 -17.03 11.89
C GLN A 125 12.99 -17.38 12.62
N TRP A 126 11.85 -17.26 11.94
CA TRP A 126 10.62 -17.92 12.36
C TRP A 126 10.28 -19.02 11.36
N ASN A 127 10.57 -20.25 11.79
CA ASN A 127 10.18 -21.48 11.11
C ASN A 127 8.68 -21.47 10.83
N GLY A 128 8.34 -21.96 9.63
CA GLY A 128 7.06 -21.77 8.99
C GLY A 128 5.85 -22.17 9.83
N VAL A 129 4.83 -21.34 9.75
CA VAL A 129 3.44 -21.73 10.04
C VAL A 129 2.56 -21.07 8.97
N LEU A 130 2.31 -21.84 7.92
CA LEU A 130 1.17 -21.70 7.02
C LEU A 130 -0.10 -21.86 7.85
N ILE A 131 -0.93 -20.82 7.97
CA ILE A 131 -2.34 -20.99 8.33
C ILE A 131 -3.19 -20.25 7.29
N CYS A 132 -3.68 -21.07 6.36
CA CYS A 132 -4.85 -20.79 5.52
C CYS A 132 -6.12 -20.70 6.37
N CYS A 133 -7.02 -19.83 5.90
CA CYS A 133 -8.47 -19.75 6.13
C CYS A 133 -8.96 -19.42 7.56
#